data_AF-A0A1R1DFF8-F1
#
_entry.id   AF-A0A1R1DFF8-F1
#
_cell.length_a   1.000
_cell.length_b   1.000
_cell.length_c   1.000
_cell.angle_alpha   90.00
_cell.angle_beta   90.00
_cell.angle_gamma   90.00
#
_symmetry.space_group_name_H-M   'P 1'
#
loop_
_entity.id
_entity.type
_entity.pdbx_description
1 polymer ?
#
loop_
_entity_poly.entity_id
_entity_poly.type
_entity_poly.pdbx_seq_one_letter_code
_entity_poly.pdbx_strand_id
1 'polypeptide(L)'
;MRHMHLICDLIAISFHYGGIWAIAMIKHWDLKPLLFGLLFLCFADAAFTDIGLRLQVIDELNPLVKSIYEWNIIAYYSMKVILPLLLILIYYRTSRRVWINPCILLTALLYFIVNIYHFLWFSFGIQAGSITLDLF
;
A
#
# COMPACT_ATOMS: atom_id res chain seq x y z
N MET A 1 38.87 20.46 5.10
CA MET A 1 38.40 19.37 4.21
C MET A 1 38.40 17.99 4.85
N ARG A 2 39.38 17.62 5.70
CA ARG A 2 39.48 16.28 6.34
C ARG A 2 38.34 15.94 7.33
N HIS A 3 37.72 16.92 7.98
CA HIS A 3 36.58 16.71 8.87
C HIS A 3 35.26 16.37 8.13
N MET A 4 35.12 16.78 6.87
CA MET A 4 33.90 16.54 6.08
C MET A 4 33.82 15.09 5.61
N HIS A 5 34.96 14.46 5.30
CA HIS A 5 35.04 13.04 4.98
C HIS A 5 34.66 12.15 6.16
N LEU A 6 35.10 12.48 7.37
CA LEU A 6 34.76 11.72 8.58
C LEU A 6 33.26 11.73 8.89
N ILE A 7 32.57 12.84 8.62
CA ILE A 7 31.12 12.95 8.83
C ILE A 7 30.37 12.11 7.80
N CYS A 8 30.77 12.14 6.53
CA CYS A 8 30.19 11.29 5.49
C CYS A 8 30.41 9.80 5.77
N ASP A 9 31.60 9.41 6.25
CA ASP A 9 31.91 8.02 6.59
C ASP A 9 31.12 7.56 7.83
N LEU A 10 30.96 8.42 8.84
CA LEU A 10 30.17 8.11 10.04
C LEU A 10 28.67 7.96 9.72
N ILE A 11 28.14 8.79 8.82
CA ILE A 11 26.76 8.71 8.33
C ILE A 11 26.58 7.42 7.50
N ALA A 12 27.52 7.11 6.60
CA ALA A 12 27.48 5.90 5.78
C ALA A 12 27.56 4.63 6.64
N ILE A 13 28.40 4.62 7.68
CA ILE A 13 28.50 3.55 8.67
C ILE A 13 27.19 3.44 9.47
N SER A 14 26.63 4.55 9.98
CA SER A 14 25.34 4.53 10.69
C SER A 14 24.20 3.99 9.82
N PHE A 15 24.17 4.33 8.54
CA PHE A 15 23.15 3.83 7.61
C PHE A 15 23.36 2.34 7.28
N HIS A 16 24.60 1.90 7.12
CA HIS A 16 24.93 0.51 6.85
C HIS A 16 24.62 -0.39 8.04
N TYR A 17 25.09 -0.03 9.24
CA TYR A 17 24.80 -0.79 10.46
C TYR A 17 23.33 -0.67 10.86
N GLY A 18 22.73 0.52 10.80
CA GLY A 18 21.30 0.73 11.08
C GLY A 18 20.38 -0.08 10.17
N GLY A 19 20.70 -0.16 8.88
CA GLY A 19 19.97 -1.00 7.93
C GLY A 19 20.10 -2.49 8.23
N ILE A 20 21.30 -2.96 8.60
CA ILE A 20 21.54 -4.36 8.97
C ILE A 20 20.74 -4.75 10.23
N TRP A 21 20.68 -3.87 11.24
CA TRP A 21 19.90 -4.11 12.46
C TRP A 21 18.38 -4.08 12.20
N ALA A 22 17.90 -3.17 11.35
CA ALA A 22 16.49 -3.12 10.96
C ALA A 22 16.06 -4.39 10.20
N ILE A 23 16.89 -4.86 9.25
CA ILE A 23 16.65 -6.11 8.52
C ILE A 23 16.72 -7.32 9.46
N ALA A 24 17.63 -7.31 10.43
CA ALA A 24 17.74 -8.37 11.44
C ALA A 24 16.52 -8.43 12.36
N MET A 25 15.94 -7.29 12.76
CA MET A 25 14.70 -7.26 13.55
C MET A 25 13.49 -7.77 12.73
N ILE A 26 13.36 -7.35 11.47
CA ILE A 26 12.27 -7.80 10.57
C ILE A 26 12.30 -9.32 10.35
N LYS A 27 13.48 -9.94 10.45
CA LYS A 27 13.66 -11.40 10.27
C LYS A 27 12.85 -12.23 11.28
N HIS A 28 12.54 -11.71 12.46
CA HIS A 28 11.81 -12.43 13.51
C HIS A 28 10.30 -12.15 13.54
N TRP A 29 9.80 -11.25 12.69
CA TRP A 29 8.38 -10.95 12.62
C TRP A 29 7.59 -12.01 11.84
N ASP A 30 6.45 -12.40 12.39
CA ASP A 30 5.46 -13.15 11.63
C ASP A 30 4.80 -12.22 10.61
N LEU A 31 5.14 -12.39 9.34
CA LEU A 31 4.62 -11.59 8.23
C LEU A 31 3.29 -12.10 7.69
N LYS A 32 2.80 -13.25 8.16
CA LYS A 32 1.51 -13.79 7.70
C LYS A 32 0.35 -12.82 7.99
N PRO A 33 0.20 -12.24 9.20
CA PRO A 33 -0.85 -11.26 9.46
C PRO A 33 -0.73 -10.03 8.55
N LEU A 34 0.49 -9.62 8.24
CA LEU A 34 0.76 -8.48 7.36
C LEU A 34 0.32 -8.77 5.91
N LEU A 35 0.51 -9.99 5.41
CA LEU A 35 0.06 -10.41 4.08
C LEU A 35 -1.46 -10.43 3.97
N PHE A 36 -2.16 -10.95 4.98
CA PHE A 36 -3.63 -10.89 5.02
C PHE A 36 -4.13 -9.46 5.21
N GLY A 37 -3.43 -8.65 6.01
CA GLY A 37 -3.69 -7.22 6.15
C GLY A 37 -3.52 -6.48 4.82
N LEU A 38 -2.49 -6.82 4.04
CA LEU A 38 -2.29 -6.26 2.71
C LEU A 38 -3.42 -6.65 1.76
N LEU A 39 -3.86 -7.91 1.77
CA LEU A 39 -5.02 -8.35 0.99
C LEU A 39 -6.26 -7.53 1.34
N PHE A 40 -6.51 -7.30 2.63
CA PHE A 40 -7.59 -6.44 3.09
C PHE A 40 -7.42 -4.99 2.64
N LEU A 41 -6.22 -4.40 2.76
CA LEU A 41 -5.95 -3.02 2.34
C LEU A 41 -6.10 -2.82 0.83
N CYS A 42 -5.71 -3.80 0.01
CA CYS A 42 -5.92 -3.78 -1.44
C CYS A 42 -7.41 -3.86 -1.79
N PHE A 43 -8.17 -4.69 -1.07
CA PHE A 43 -9.62 -4.77 -1.26
C PHE A 43 -10.31 -3.46 -0.84
N ALA A 44 -9.92 -2.89 0.30
CA ALA A 44 -10.45 -1.62 0.79
C ALA A 44 -10.12 -0.47 -0.17
N ASP A 45 -8.91 -0.43 -0.71
CA ASP A 45 -8.53 0.52 -1.76
C ASP A 45 -9.41 0.38 -3.02
N ALA A 46 -9.71 -0.85 -3.45
CA ALA A 46 -10.64 -1.09 -4.56
C ALA A 46 -12.05 -0.58 -4.24
N ALA A 47 -12.56 -0.89 -3.05
CA ALA A 47 -13.89 -0.50 -2.61
C ALA A 47 -14.03 1.02 -2.47
N PHE A 48 -13.05 1.69 -1.89
CA PHE A 48 -13.07 3.15 -1.71
C PHE A 48 -12.98 3.88 -3.05
N THR A 49 -12.14 3.43 -3.96
CA THR A 49 -12.12 4.00 -5.32
C THR A 49 -13.43 3.75 -6.06
N ASP A 50 -14.03 2.56 -5.98
CA ASP A 50 -15.32 2.24 -6.63
C ASP A 50 -16.46 3.11 -6.10
N ILE A 51 -16.65 3.15 -4.77
CA ILE A 51 -17.60 4.07 -4.11
C ILE A 51 -17.33 5.49 -4.58
N GLY A 52 -16.05 5.85 -4.65
CA GLY A 52 -15.65 7.18 -4.96
C GLY A 52 -15.96 7.66 -6.37
N LEU A 53 -15.73 6.78 -7.35
CA LEU A 53 -16.08 7.00 -8.75
C LEU A 53 -17.61 7.04 -8.92
N ARG A 54 -18.35 6.18 -8.22
CA ARG A 54 -19.83 6.16 -8.25
C ARG A 54 -20.47 7.42 -7.70
N LEU A 55 -19.89 7.97 -6.65
CA LEU A 55 -20.33 9.25 -6.07
C LEU A 55 -19.80 10.46 -6.85
N GLN A 56 -19.02 10.26 -7.91
CA GLN A 56 -18.39 11.32 -8.73
C GLN A 56 -17.53 12.31 -7.92
N VAL A 57 -17.04 11.88 -6.76
CA VAL A 57 -16.24 12.74 -5.89
C VAL A 57 -14.77 12.74 -6.38
N ILE A 58 -14.33 11.67 -7.08
CA ILE A 58 -12.98 11.47 -7.66
C ILE A 58 -13.11 11.07 -9.12
N ASP A 59 -12.04 11.34 -9.87
CA ASP A 59 -11.81 10.76 -11.18
C ASP A 59 -10.57 9.85 -11.13
N GLU A 60 -10.61 8.75 -11.87
CA GLU A 60 -9.50 7.80 -11.96
C GLU A 60 -8.46 8.35 -12.93
N LEU A 61 -7.31 8.79 -12.38
CA LEU A 61 -6.24 9.39 -13.15
C LEU A 61 -5.47 8.37 -14.01
N ASN A 62 -5.56 7.07 -13.68
CA ASN A 62 -4.92 6.03 -14.47
C ASN A 62 -5.83 5.57 -15.63
N PRO A 63 -5.50 5.89 -16.90
CA PRO A 63 -6.37 5.58 -18.03
C PRO A 63 -6.58 4.07 -18.25
N LEU A 64 -5.61 3.24 -17.84
CA LEU A 64 -5.75 1.78 -17.91
C LEU A 64 -6.74 1.27 -16.86
N VAL A 65 -6.65 1.77 -15.63
CA VAL A 65 -7.56 1.36 -14.56
C VAL A 65 -8.97 1.84 -14.87
N LYS A 66 -9.10 3.07 -15.38
CA LYS A 66 -10.38 3.64 -15.83
C LYS A 66 -11.04 2.81 -16.92
N SER A 67 -10.31 2.44 -17.97
CA SER A 67 -10.87 1.61 -19.05
C SER A 67 -11.30 0.21 -18.57
N ILE A 68 -10.58 -0.39 -17.62
CA ILE A 68 -10.95 -1.69 -17.05
C ILE A 68 -12.17 -1.57 -16.14
N TYR A 69 -12.26 -0.50 -15.36
CA TYR A 69 -13.42 -0.19 -14.52
C TYR A 69 -14.69 0.02 -15.36
N GLU A 70 -14.59 0.80 -16.44
CA GLU A 70 -15.70 1.06 -17.37
C GLU A 70 -16.12 -0.21 -18.14
N TRP A 71 -15.18 -1.11 -18.43
CA TRP A 71 -15.49 -2.38 -19.09
C TRP A 71 -16.22 -3.37 -18.17
N ASN A 72 -15.66 -3.61 -16.97
CA ASN A 72 -16.24 -4.58 -16.05
C ASN A 72 -15.74 -4.37 -14.60
N ILE A 73 -16.68 -4.13 -13.68
CA ILE A 73 -16.35 -3.94 -12.26
C ILE A 73 -15.67 -5.17 -11.63
N ILE A 74 -16.07 -6.39 -12.00
CA ILE A 74 -15.45 -7.62 -11.50
C ILE A 74 -13.99 -7.68 -11.96
N ALA A 75 -13.69 -7.26 -13.20
CA ALA A 75 -12.32 -7.20 -13.70
C ALA A 75 -11.47 -6.18 -12.91
N TYR A 76 -12.04 -5.03 -12.58
CA TYR A 76 -11.40 -4.01 -11.73
C TYR A 76 -11.04 -4.56 -10.33
N TYR A 77 -12.00 -5.16 -9.62
CA TYR A 77 -11.74 -5.76 -8.31
C TYR A 77 -10.75 -6.93 -8.41
N SER A 78 -10.89 -7.76 -9.43
CA SER A 78 -9.99 -8.91 -9.65
C SER A 78 -8.55 -8.45 -9.85
N MET A 79 -8.31 -7.37 -10.60
CA MET A 79 -6.96 -6.82 -10.78
C MET A 79 -6.32 -6.41 -9.47
N LYS A 80 -7.05 -5.68 -8.62
CA LYS A 80 -6.55 -5.19 -7.33
C LYS A 80 -6.33 -6.31 -6.31
N VAL A 81 -7.10 -7.40 -6.40
CA VAL A 81 -7.01 -8.56 -5.48
C VAL A 81 -6.04 -9.65 -5.97
N ILE A 82 -5.85 -9.83 -7.28
CA ILE A 82 -4.93 -10.84 -7.82
C ILE A 82 -3.48 -10.54 -7.42
N LEU A 83 -3.06 -9.28 -7.39
CA LEU A 83 -1.69 -8.91 -7.02
C LEU A 83 -1.30 -9.34 -5.60
N PRO A 84 -2.05 -9.01 -4.52
CA PRO A 84 -1.74 -9.51 -3.18
C PRO A 84 -1.90 -11.03 -3.05
N LEU A 85 -2.82 -11.66 -3.79
CA LEU A 85 -2.93 -13.14 -3.82
C LEU A 85 -1.68 -13.81 -4.43
N LEU A 86 -1.18 -13.27 -5.55
CA LEU A 86 0.07 -13.74 -6.16
C LEU A 86 1.25 -13.50 -5.23
N LEU A 87 1.28 -12.37 -4.51
CA LEU A 87 2.33 -12.10 -3.52
C LEU A 87 2.31 -13.14 -2.38
N ILE A 88 1.13 -13.50 -1.87
CA ILE A 88 0.96 -14.57 -0.88
C ILE A 88 1.50 -15.90 -1.42
N LEU A 89 1.14 -16.27 -2.66
CA LEU A 89 1.61 -17.50 -3.29
C LEU A 89 3.14 -17.53 -3.45
N ILE A 90 3.72 -16.42 -3.93
CA ILE A 90 5.17 -16.27 -4.10
C ILE A 90 5.88 -16.32 -2.75
N TYR A 91 5.32 -15.70 -1.71
CA TYR A 91 5.85 -15.72 -0.35
C TYR A 91 5.99 -17.14 0.17
N TYR A 92 4.94 -17.96 0.06
CA TYR A 92 5.00 -19.37 0.47
C TYR A 92 6.03 -20.19 -0.30
N ARG A 93 6.27 -19.86 -1.58
CA ARG A 93 7.26 -20.56 -2.41
C ARG A 93 8.70 -20.05 -2.22
N THR A 94 8.89 -18.82 -1.75
CA THR A 94 10.19 -18.10 -1.77
C THR A 94 10.64 -17.58 -0.39
N SER A 95 9.94 -17.97 0.69
CA SER A 95 10.13 -17.51 2.08
C SER A 95 11.58 -17.53 2.61
N ARG A 96 12.52 -18.21 1.95
CA ARG A 96 13.95 -18.20 2.29
C ARG A 96 14.70 -16.91 1.94
N ARG A 97 14.13 -15.99 1.15
CA ARG A 97 14.83 -14.75 0.76
C ARG A 97 14.51 -13.59 1.72
N VAL A 98 15.51 -13.22 2.53
CA VAL A 98 15.45 -12.14 3.53
C VAL A 98 15.05 -10.76 2.98
N TRP A 99 15.25 -10.52 1.68
CA TRP A 99 14.88 -9.25 1.02
C TRP A 99 13.39 -9.10 0.74
N ILE A 100 12.60 -10.18 0.76
CA ILE A 100 11.16 -10.13 0.50
C ILE A 100 10.42 -9.46 1.67
N ASN A 101 10.88 -9.71 2.90
CA ASN A 101 10.25 -9.21 4.12
C ASN A 101 10.14 -7.67 4.19
N PRO A 102 11.23 -6.88 4.00
CA PRO A 102 11.12 -5.42 3.99
C PRO A 102 10.28 -4.90 2.81
N CYS A 103 10.24 -5.60 1.67
CA CYS A 103 9.37 -5.23 0.56
C CYS A 103 7.88 -5.37 0.91
N ILE A 104 7.47 -6.48 1.55
CA ILE A 104 6.08 -6.67 1.98
C ILE A 104 5.70 -5.60 3.01
N LEU A 105 6.59 -5.30 3.96
CA LEU A 105 6.37 -4.23 4.94
C LEU A 105 6.17 -2.86 4.27
N LEU A 106 7.04 -2.52 3.32
CA LEU A 106 6.92 -1.28 2.57
C LEU A 106 5.61 -1.22 1.78
N THR A 107 5.24 -2.31 1.10
CA THR A 107 3.97 -2.38 0.35
C THR A 107 2.76 -2.22 1.28
N ALA A 108 2.75 -2.89 2.44
CA ALA A 108 1.68 -2.74 3.42
C ALA A 108 1.57 -1.31 3.95
N LEU A 109 2.71 -0.65 4.23
CA LEU A 109 2.74 0.75 4.66
C LEU A 109 2.20 1.70 3.58
N LEU A 110 2.59 1.51 2.33
CA LEU A 110 2.10 2.31 1.21
C LEU A 110 0.58 2.17 1.06
N TYR A 111 0.06 0.95 1.08
CA TYR A 111 -1.38 0.70 1.01
C TYR A 111 -2.14 1.26 2.20
N PHE A 112 -1.54 1.23 3.39
CA PHE A 112 -2.13 1.87 4.58
C PHE A 112 -2.25 3.39 4.40
N ILE A 113 -1.20 4.05 3.89
CA ILE A 113 -1.21 5.49 3.60
C ILE A 113 -2.28 5.83 2.54
N VAL A 114 -2.39 5.03 1.48
CA VAL A 114 -3.43 5.22 0.45
C VAL A 114 -4.84 5.08 1.05
N ASN A 115 -5.07 4.15 1.95
CA ASN A 115 -6.35 4.02 2.64
C ASN A 115 -6.66 5.21 3.55
N ILE A 116 -5.66 5.79 4.23
CA ILE A 116 -5.83 7.06 4.96
C ILE A 116 -6.22 8.19 4.00
N TYR A 117 -5.57 8.27 2.84
CA TYR A 117 -5.91 9.26 1.82
C TYR A 117 -7.38 9.15 1.38
N HIS A 118 -7.87 7.94 1.12
CA HIS A 118 -9.30 7.70 0.85
C HIS A 118 -10.20 8.18 1.98
N PHE A 119 -9.84 7.90 3.24
CA PHE A 119 -10.62 8.32 4.39
C PHE A 119 -10.70 9.86 4.54
N LEU A 120 -9.57 10.55 4.38
CA LEU A 120 -9.54 12.02 4.36
C LEU A 120 -10.41 12.57 3.24
N TRP A 121 -10.33 11.95 2.07
CA TRP A 121 -11.09 12.38 0.92
C TRP A 121 -12.61 12.21 1.10
N PHE A 122 -13.07 11.09 1.66
CA PHE A 122 -14.46 10.94 2.08
C PHE A 122 -14.88 11.99 3.12
N SER A 123 -14.01 12.30 4.08
CA SER A 123 -14.28 13.31 5.10
C SER A 123 -14.49 14.70 4.48
N PHE A 124 -13.67 15.08 3.49
CA PHE A 124 -13.82 16.32 2.74
C PHE A 124 -15.05 16.32 1.84
N GLY A 125 -15.36 15.20 1.17
CA GLY A 125 -16.56 15.08 0.32
C GLY A 125 -17.86 15.25 1.11
N ILE A 126 -17.95 14.66 2.31
CA ILE A 126 -19.08 14.87 3.23
C ILE A 126 -19.19 16.34 3.64
N GLN A 127 -18.08 16.97 4.03
CA GLN A 127 -18.08 18.37 4.48
C GLN A 127 -18.44 19.36 3.35
N ALA A 128 -18.05 19.06 2.11
CA ALA A 128 -18.37 19.88 0.94
C ALA A 128 -19.83 19.72 0.47
N GLY A 129 -20.62 18.84 1.09
CA GLY A 129 -21.99 18.54 0.69
C GLY A 129 -22.09 17.75 -0.63
N SER A 130 -20.97 17.23 -1.16
CA SER A 130 -20.97 16.39 -2.36
C SER A 130 -21.41 14.95 -2.09
N ILE A 131 -21.39 14.53 -0.81
CA ILE A 131 -21.97 13.29 -0.32
C ILE A 131 -23.09 13.68 0.65
N THR A 132 -24.34 13.75 0.19
CA THR A 132 -25.46 13.88 1.13
C THR A 132 -25.72 12.52 1.77
N LEU A 133 -25.53 12.45 3.09
CA LEU A 133 -25.91 11.28 3.90
C LEU A 133 -27.43 11.29 4.13
N ASP A 134 -28.23 11.39 3.05
CA ASP A 134 -29.70 11.35 3.12
C ASP A 134 -30.21 9.91 3.27
N LEU A 135 -29.50 9.08 4.05
CA LEU A 135 -29.85 7.70 4.36
C LEU A 135 -30.26 7.49 5.83
N PHE A 136 -30.75 8.54 6.49
CA PHE A 136 -31.60 8.46 7.70
C PHE A 136 -32.63 9.58 7.73
#